data_AF-A0A9E2Z800-F1
#
_entry.id   AF-A0A9E2Z800-F1
#
_cell.length_a   1.000
_cell.length_b   1.000
_cell.length_c   1.000
_cell.angle_alpha   90.00
_cell.angle_beta   90.00
_cell.angle_gamma   90.00
#
_symmetry.space_group_name_H-M   'P 1'
#
loop_
_entity.id
_entity.type
_entity.pdbx_description
1 polymer ?
#
loop_
_entity_poly.entity_id
_entity_poly.type
_entity_poly.pdbx_seq_one_letter_code
_entity_poly.pdbx_strand_id
1 'polypeptide(L)' 'MTYSIFTSTGNLDDAFDDRDAAVAALTDIVRAEPESADEVFLVAQDDEGHVGETVYGSSLHIAA' A
#
# COMPACT_ATOMS: atom_id res chain seq x y z
N MET A 1 7.66 13.05 -0.50
CA MET A 1 7.07 11.88 0.19
C MET A 1 6.76 10.85 -0.87
N THR A 2 7.37 9.69 -0.75
CA THR A 2 7.16 8.53 -1.61
C THR A 2 6.22 7.57 -0.90
N TYR A 3 5.28 7.00 -1.64
CA TYR A 3 4.29 6.06 -1.15
C TYR A 3 4.57 4.71 -1.80
N SER A 4 5.05 3.75 -1.02
CA SER A 4 5.56 2.48 -1.52
C SER A 4 4.67 1.33 -1.04
N ILE A 5 4.20 0.50 -1.96
CA ILE A 5 3.45 -0.71 -1.65
C ILE A 5 4.44 -1.85 -1.46
N PHE A 6 4.33 -2.53 -0.33
CA PHE A 6 5.14 -3.69 0.01
C PHE A 6 4.26 -4.90 0.25
N THR A 7 4.81 -6.06 -0.07
CA THR A 7 4.25 -7.34 0.37
C THR A 7 4.73 -7.68 1.79
N SER A 8 4.06 -8.62 2.45
CA SER A 8 4.40 -9.15 3.78
C SER A 8 5.81 -9.74 3.86
N THR A 9 6.35 -10.15 2.71
CA THR A 9 7.72 -10.65 2.57
C THR A 9 8.76 -9.52 2.44
N GLY A 10 8.33 -8.26 2.44
CA GLY A 10 9.19 -7.08 2.33
C GLY A 10 9.62 -6.76 0.89
N ASN A 11 8.96 -7.32 -0.12
CA ASN A 11 9.23 -6.96 -1.51
C ASN A 11 8.47 -5.70 -1.87
N LEU A 12 9.15 -4.78 -2.56
CA LEU A 12 8.50 -3.61 -3.16
C LEU A 12 7.68 -4.08 -4.37
N ASP A 13 6.39 -3.78 -4.36
CA ASP A 13 5.48 -4.04 -5.47
C ASP A 13 5.44 -2.83 -6.41
N ASP A 14 5.16 -1.64 -5.87
CA ASP A 14 5.12 -0.39 -6.63
C ASP A 14 5.40 0.83 -5.74
N ALA A 15 5.74 1.97 -6.35
CA ALA A 15 6.04 3.22 -5.66
C ALA A 15 5.46 4.44 -6.40
N PHE A 16 4.91 5.36 -5.63
CA PHE A 16 4.17 6.52 -6.13
C PHE A 16 4.62 7.81 -5.46
N ASP A 17 4.55 8.92 -6.19
CA ASP A 17 4.76 10.26 -5.64
C ASP A 17 3.46 10.92 -5.14
N ASP A 18 2.31 10.29 -5.40
CA ASP A 18 0.98 10.76 -5.04
C ASP A 18 0.24 9.76 -4.14
N ARG A 19 -0.33 10.25 -3.04
CA ARG A 19 -0.99 9.43 -2.02
C ARG A 19 -2.26 8.77 -2.57
N ASP A 20 -3.08 9.53 -3.29
CA ASP A 20 -4.36 9.04 -3.78
C ASP A 20 -4.16 7.98 -4.87
N ALA A 21 -3.16 8.17 -5.73
CA ALA A 21 -2.73 7.15 -6.70
C ALA A 21 -2.25 5.86 -5.99
N ALA A 22 -1.45 5.98 -4.94
CA ALA A 22 -0.93 4.84 -4.19
C ALA A 22 -2.03 4.05 -3.46
N VAL A 23 -2.98 4.77 -2.83
CA VAL A 23 -4.13 4.15 -2.17
C VAL A 23 -5.07 3.51 -3.18
N ALA A 24 -5.28 4.12 -4.35
CA ALA A 24 -6.06 3.52 -5.43
C ALA A 24 -5.42 2.23 -5.93
N ALA A 25 -4.09 2.21 -6.15
CA ALA A 25 -3.36 1.02 -6.54
C ALA A 25 -3.46 -0.10 -5.48
N LEU A 26 -3.25 0.23 -4.20
CA LEU A 26 -3.44 -0.73 -3.10
C LEU A 26 -4.86 -1.29 -3.08
N THR A 27 -5.87 -0.44 -3.32
CA THR A 27 -7.28 -0.86 -3.38
C THR A 27 -7.53 -1.81 -4.56
N ASP A 28 -6.94 -1.56 -5.73
CA ASP A 28 -7.08 -2.42 -6.89
C ASP A 28 -6.43 -3.79 -6.67
N ILE A 29 -5.26 -3.83 -6.03
CA ILE A 29 -4.59 -5.09 -5.63
C ILE A 29 -5.50 -5.90 -4.70
N VAL A 30 -6.02 -5.28 -3.64
CA VAL A 30 -6.92 -5.95 -2.69
C VAL A 30 -8.24 -6.38 -3.36
N ARG A 31 -8.73 -5.65 -4.37
CA ARG A 31 -9.91 -6.06 -5.14
C ARG A 31 -9.65 -7.27 -6.02
N ALA A 32 -8.48 -7.32 -6.67
CA ALA A 32 -8.08 -8.42 -7.51
C ALA A 32 -7.84 -9.69 -6.69
N GLU A 33 -7.21 -9.54 -5.52
CA GLU A 33 -6.75 -10.64 -4.66
C GLU A 33 -7.13 -10.37 -3.18
N PRO A 34 -8.42 -10.49 -2.82
CA PRO A 34 -8.90 -10.14 -1.48
C PRO A 34 -8.32 -11.04 -0.38
N GLU A 35 -7.90 -12.26 -0.72
CA GLU A 35 -7.20 -13.18 0.19
C GLU A 35 -5.79 -12.72 0.59
N SER A 36 -5.14 -11.91 -0.25
CA SER A 36 -3.82 -11.33 0.03
C SER A 36 -3.89 -9.92 0.62
N ALA A 37 -5.08 -9.45 1.01
CA ALA A 37 -5.27 -8.13 1.61
C ALA A 37 -4.44 -7.91 2.89
N ASP A 38 -4.28 -8.96 3.69
CA ASP A 38 -3.45 -8.96 4.90
C ASP A 38 -1.95 -9.03 4.59
N GLU A 39 -1.59 -9.31 3.34
CA GLU A 39 -0.21 -9.49 2.88
C GLU A 39 0.34 -8.28 2.14
N VAL A 40 -0.43 -7.22 1.97
CA VAL A 40 0.01 -5.99 1.29
C VAL A 40 -0.21 -4.75 2.14
N PHE A 41 0.73 -3.82 2.11
CA PHE A 41 0.65 -2.58 2.85
C PHE A 41 1.38 -1.44 2.14
N LEU A 42 0.82 -0.24 2.26
CA LEU A 42 1.38 1.00 1.75
C LEU A 42 2.13 1.72 2.87
N VAL A 43 3.33 2.20 2.57
CA VAL A 43 4.16 2.96 3.50
C VAL A 43 4.47 4.33 2.89
N ALA A 44 4.15 5.39 3.62
CA ALA A 44 4.64 6.73 3.30
C ALA A 44 6.07 6.90 3.84
N GLN A 45 7.00 7.34 3.00
CA GLN A 45 8.37 7.66 3.38
C GLN A 45 8.75 9.07 2.92
N ASP A 46 9.50 9.79 3.74
CA ASP A 46 10.12 11.05 3.33
C ASP A 46 11.49 10.82 2.65
N ASP A 47 12.05 11.89 2.09
CA ASP A 47 13.35 11.87 1.40
C ASP A 47 14.54 11.55 2.33
N GLU A 48 14.38 11.69 3.65
CA GLU A 48 15.36 11.26 4.66
C GLU A 48 15.20 9.77 5.04
N GLY A 49 14.18 9.11 4.48
CA GLY A 49 13.87 7.71 4.71
C GLY A 49 13.02 7.45 5.96
N HIS A 50 12.48 8.48 6.61
CA HIS A 50 11.59 8.26 7.75
C HIS A 50 10.24 7.73 7.28
N VAL A 51 9.77 6.71 7.97
CA VAL A 51 8.45 6.10 7.75
C VAL A 51 7.38 6.92 8.47
N GLY A 52 6.37 7.33 7.72
CA GLY A 52 5.19 8.05 8.20
C GLY A 52 3.98 7.13 8.37
N GLU A 53 2.88 7.46 7.67
CA GLU A 53 1.63 6.69 7.67
C GLU A 53 1.81 5.32 6.99
N THR A 54 1.26 4.27 7.61
CA THR A 54 1.14 2.94 7.00
C THR A 54 -0.33 2.57 6.83
N VAL A 55 -0.72 2.14 5.63
CA VAL A 55 -2.08 1.68 5.30
C VAL A 55 -2.02 0.21 4.92
N TYR A 56 -2.71 -0.65 5.66
CA TYR A 56 -2.78 -2.08 5.37
C TYR A 56 -3.89 -2.36 4.35
N GLY A 57 -3.68 -3.29 3.43
CA GLY A 57 -4.71 -3.70 2.49
C GLY A 57 -5.98 -4.17 3.19
N SER A 58 -5.84 -4.88 4.31
CA SER A 58 -6.97 -5.36 5.13
C SER A 58 -7.75 -4.28 5.87
N SER A 59 -7.22 -3.05 5.99
CA SER A 59 -7.98 -1.92 6.52
C SER A 59 -8.84 -1.23 5.46
N LEU A 60 -8.63 -1.54 4.18
CA LEU A 60 -9.47 -1.03 3.11
C LEU A 60 -10.82 -1.76 3.12
N HIS A 61 -11.86 -1.04 3.50
CA HIS A 61 -13.21 -1.59 3.50
C HIS A 61 -13.72 -1.69 2.05
N ILE A 62 -13.46 -2.83 1.41
CA ILE A 62 -13.94 -3.09 0.05
C ILE A 62 -15.32 -3.73 0.16
N ALA A 63 -16.36 -2.97 -0.17
CA ALA A 63 -17.70 -3.52 -0.30
C ALA A 63 -17.69 -4.54 -1.45
N ALA A 64 -17.98 -5.81 -1.13
CA ALA A 64 -18.10 -6.91 -2.07
C ALA A 64 -19.26 -6.73 -3.05
#